data_AF-A0A517MXR5-F1
#
_entry.id   AF-A0A517MXR5-F1
#
_cell.length_a   1.000
_cell.length_b   1.000
_cell.length_c   1.000
_cell.angle_alpha   90.00
_cell.angle_beta   90.00
_cell.angle_gamma   90.00
#
_symmetry.space_group_name_H-M   'P 1'
#
loop_
_entity.id
_entity.type
_entity.pdbx_description
1 polymer ?
#
loop_
_entity_poly.entity_id
_entity_poly.type
_entity_poly.pdbx_seq_one_letter_code
_entity_poly.pdbx_strand_id
1 'polypeptide(L)'
;MGATTVANKITGSIQSIDAQGNLVTNISSEQLEGVPRDDSVGVFCDGHETRGIFPANHDQPPMTLIAVIGSSSCIELAIVEDSARIMLGVSPGEAVEVKW
;
A
#
# COMPACT_ATOMS: atom_id res chain seq x y z
N MET A 1 -3.34 -28.53 -20.68
CA MET A 1 -2.44 -27.36 -20.62
C MET A 1 -3.20 -26.26 -19.90
N GLY A 2 -2.94 -26.08 -18.60
CA GLY A 2 -3.55 -24.99 -17.83
C GLY A 2 -2.75 -23.72 -18.05
N ALA A 3 -3.42 -22.60 -18.35
CA ALA A 3 -2.76 -21.31 -18.46
C ALA A 3 -2.18 -20.95 -17.08
N THR A 4 -0.86 -20.92 -16.96
CA THR A 4 -0.19 -20.31 -15.81
C THR A 4 -0.21 -18.81 -16.04
N THR A 5 -1.29 -18.15 -15.63
CA THR A 5 -1.30 -16.68 -15.57
C THR A 5 -0.30 -16.29 -14.49
N VAL A 6 0.87 -15.82 -14.90
CA VAL A 6 1.86 -15.26 -13.97
C VAL A 6 1.21 -13.97 -13.45
N ALA A 7 0.64 -14.00 -12.24
CA ALA A 7 -0.01 -12.83 -11.67
C ALA A 7 1.01 -11.69 -11.58
N ASN A 8 0.66 -10.49 -12.09
CA ASN A 8 1.56 -9.35 -11.95
C ASN A 8 1.59 -8.96 -10.48
N LYS A 9 2.80 -8.93 -9.90
CA LYS A 9 2.98 -8.56 -8.51
C LYS A 9 4.28 -7.82 -8.26
N ILE A 10 4.25 -6.92 -7.29
CA ILE A 10 5.43 -6.33 -6.67
C ILE A 10 5.44 -6.76 -5.22
N THR A 11 6.61 -7.17 -4.73
CA THR A 11 6.82 -7.53 -3.33
C THR A 11 7.80 -6.56 -2.71
N GLY A 12 7.49 -6.10 -1.52
CA GLY A 12 8.32 -5.22 -0.72
C GLY A 12 8.11 -5.47 0.76
N SER A 13 8.46 -4.48 1.57
CA SER A 13 8.29 -4.51 3.02
C SER A 13 8.10 -3.11 3.58
N ILE A 14 7.56 -3.02 4.79
CA ILE A 14 7.55 -1.77 5.56
C ILE A 14 8.99 -1.38 5.87
N GLN A 15 9.41 -0.21 5.38
CA GLN A 15 10.74 0.33 5.60
C GLN A 15 10.77 1.19 6.87
N SER A 16 9.74 2.00 7.08
CA SER A 16 9.67 2.93 8.21
C SER A 16 8.23 3.31 8.52
N ILE A 17 8.05 4.08 9.58
CA ILE A 17 6.76 4.66 9.97
C ILE A 17 6.96 6.17 10.06
N ASP A 18 6.08 6.94 9.42
CA ASP A 18 6.17 8.39 9.43
C ASP A 18 5.63 9.03 10.73
N ALA A 19 5.63 10.36 10.81
CA ALA A 19 5.17 11.08 11.99
C ALA A 19 3.64 11.02 12.21
N GLN A 20 2.84 10.74 11.18
CA GLN A 20 1.40 10.50 11.30
C GLN A 20 1.09 9.05 11.70
N GLY A 21 2.07 8.15 11.56
CA GLY A 21 1.92 6.74 11.80
C GLY A 21 1.49 5.95 10.56
N ASN A 22 1.70 6.50 9.36
CA ASN A 22 1.58 5.76 8.11
C ASN A 22 2.77 4.82 7.94
N LEU A 23 2.53 3.67 7.33
CA LEU A 23 3.55 2.65 7.09
C LEU A 23 4.20 2.91 5.74
N VAL A 24 5.43 3.40 5.73
CA VAL A 24 6.19 3.69 4.51
C VAL A 24 6.82 2.40 4.02
N THR A 25 6.52 2.01 2.78
CA THR A 25 7.10 0.81 2.16
C THR A 25 8.41 1.13 1.43
N ASN A 26 9.14 0.09 1.03
CA ASN A 26 10.26 0.22 0.08
C ASN A 26 9.83 0.10 -1.39
N ILE A 27 8.53 0.14 -1.69
CA ILE A 27 8.01 0.06 -3.06
C ILE A 27 7.90 1.48 -3.60
N SER A 28 8.81 1.86 -4.50
CA SER A 28 8.83 3.22 -5.05
C SER A 28 7.74 3.44 -6.10
N SER A 29 7.36 4.71 -6.30
CA SER A 29 6.43 5.10 -7.36
C SER A 29 6.97 4.76 -8.76
N GLU A 30 8.29 4.70 -8.94
CA GLU A 30 8.94 4.28 -10.19
C GLU A 30 8.68 2.80 -10.48
N GLN A 31 8.68 1.95 -9.45
CA GLN A 31 8.33 0.53 -9.60
C GLN A 31 6.86 0.32 -9.97
N LEU A 32 6.01 1.32 -9.71
CA LEU A 32 4.60 1.33 -10.09
C LEU A 32 4.34 1.93 -11.49
N GLU A 33 5.37 2.30 -12.25
CA GLU A 33 5.18 2.76 -13.62
C GLU A 33 4.49 1.67 -14.47
N GLY A 34 3.35 2.01 -15.06
CA GLY A 34 2.53 1.07 -15.84
C GLY A 34 1.61 0.16 -15.02
N VAL A 35 1.64 0.24 -13.69
CA VAL A 35 0.69 -0.45 -12.81
C VAL A 35 -0.63 0.37 -12.75
N PRO A 36 -1.81 -0.27 -12.88
CA PRO A 36 -3.08 0.40 -12.66
C PRO A 36 -3.16 1.01 -11.26
N ARG A 37 -4.06 1.96 -11.04
CA ARG A 37 -4.25 2.60 -9.72
C ARG A 37 -5.70 2.51 -9.22
N ASP A 38 -6.56 1.92 -10.02
CA ASP A 38 -7.96 1.69 -9.71
C ASP A 38 -8.15 0.46 -8.80
N ASP A 39 -9.40 0.11 -8.54
CA ASP A 39 -9.81 -0.98 -7.67
C ASP A 39 -9.40 -2.38 -8.14
N SER A 40 -8.87 -2.53 -9.37
CA SER A 40 -8.26 -3.78 -9.81
C SER A 40 -6.97 -4.11 -9.05
N VAL A 41 -6.30 -3.10 -8.49
CA VAL A 41 -5.05 -3.26 -7.75
C VAL A 41 -5.32 -3.51 -6.27
N GLY A 42 -4.77 -4.59 -5.74
CA GLY A 42 -4.77 -4.89 -4.30
C GLY A 42 -3.42 -4.66 -3.67
N VAL A 43 -3.39 -4.02 -2.50
CA VAL A 43 -2.20 -3.88 -1.65
C VAL A 43 -2.42 -4.64 -0.34
N PHE A 44 -1.50 -5.53 -0.02
CA PHE A 44 -1.60 -6.50 1.08
C PHE A 44 -0.45 -6.32 2.06
N CYS A 45 -0.72 -6.33 3.36
CA CYS A 45 0.30 -6.27 4.42
C CYS A 45 -0.25 -6.92 5.70
N ASP A 46 0.47 -7.89 6.26
CA ASP A 46 0.08 -8.60 7.50
C ASP A 46 -1.38 -9.08 7.55
N GLY A 47 -1.89 -9.62 6.43
CA GLY A 47 -3.29 -10.06 6.33
C GLY A 47 -4.32 -8.94 6.16
N HIS A 48 -3.91 -7.67 6.21
CA HIS A 48 -4.71 -6.52 5.82
C HIS A 48 -4.66 -6.27 4.31
N GLU A 49 -5.74 -5.73 3.77
CA GLU A 49 -5.89 -5.45 2.34
C GLU A 49 -6.57 -4.11 2.11
N THR A 50 -6.13 -3.39 1.09
CA THR A 50 -6.83 -2.25 0.49
C THR A 50 -6.83 -2.37 -1.03
N ARG A 51 -7.81 -1.71 -1.66
CA ARG A 51 -7.97 -1.64 -3.12
C ARG A 51 -7.68 -0.24 -3.64
N GLY A 52 -7.04 -0.18 -4.80
CA GLY A 52 -6.60 1.07 -5.39
C GLY A 52 -5.36 1.67 -4.74
N ILE A 53 -4.71 2.54 -5.50
CA ILE A 53 -3.57 3.34 -5.06
C ILE A 53 -3.94 4.81 -5.26
N PHE A 54 -4.11 5.52 -4.16
CA PHE A 54 -4.62 6.88 -4.13
C PHE A 54 -3.49 7.92 -4.19
N PRO A 55 -3.74 9.11 -4.75
CA PRO A 55 -2.87 10.25 -4.54
C PRO A 55 -3.06 10.82 -3.12
N ALA A 56 -2.09 11.63 -2.65
CA ALA A 56 -2.15 12.26 -1.33
C ALA A 56 -3.40 13.13 -1.09
N ASN A 57 -4.07 13.62 -2.14
CA ASN A 57 -5.28 14.45 -2.06
C ASN A 57 -6.58 13.65 -2.29
N HIS A 58 -6.66 12.44 -1.75
CA HIS A 58 -7.83 11.56 -1.87
C HIS A 58 -9.05 12.05 -1.07
N ASP A 59 -10.23 11.54 -1.41
CA ASP A 59 -11.50 11.80 -0.73
C ASP A 59 -12.08 10.52 -0.07
N GLN A 60 -11.18 9.60 0.33
CA GLN A 60 -11.59 8.37 1.00
C GLN A 60 -12.15 8.68 2.40
N PRO A 61 -13.16 7.92 2.88
CA PRO A 61 -13.79 8.17 4.18
C PRO A 61 -12.83 7.97 5.36
N PRO A 62 -13.06 8.66 6.49
CA PRO A 62 -12.34 8.40 7.75
C PRO A 62 -12.36 6.91 8.14
N MET A 63 -11.33 6.46 8.85
CA MET A 63 -11.17 5.06 9.28
C MET A 63 -11.04 4.04 8.14
N THR A 64 -10.73 4.48 6.92
CA THR A 64 -10.48 3.59 5.78
C THR A 64 -8.99 3.31 5.65
N LEU A 65 -8.61 2.03 5.50
CA LEU A 65 -7.26 1.65 5.09
C LEU A 65 -7.08 1.94 3.60
N ILE A 66 -6.05 2.70 3.26
CA ILE A 66 -5.73 3.08 1.90
C ILE A 66 -4.25 2.87 1.62
N ALA A 67 -3.92 2.60 0.36
CA ALA A 67 -2.57 2.72 -0.17
C ALA A 67 -2.45 4.08 -0.85
N VAL A 68 -1.48 4.89 -0.45
CA VAL A 68 -1.29 6.24 -0.96
C VAL A 68 0.14 6.41 -1.46
N ILE A 69 0.33 7.15 -2.56
CA ILE A 69 1.66 7.66 -2.92
C ILE A 69 1.77 9.04 -2.29
N GLY A 70 2.37 9.07 -1.10
CA GLY A 70 2.56 10.27 -0.30
C GLY A 70 3.80 11.06 -0.71
N SER A 71 4.37 11.79 0.24
CA SER A 71 5.54 12.64 0.00
C SER A 71 6.87 11.87 -0.04
N SER A 72 6.87 10.59 0.36
CA SER A 72 8.06 9.73 0.36
C SER A 72 8.46 9.17 -1.01
N SER A 73 7.68 9.43 -2.06
CA SER A 73 7.79 8.79 -3.39
C SER A 73 7.70 7.25 -3.34
N CYS A 74 7.19 6.70 -2.23
CA CYS A 74 6.93 5.28 -2.04
C CYS A 74 5.43 5.07 -1.79
N ILE A 75 4.98 3.82 -1.89
CA ILE A 75 3.66 3.45 -1.37
C ILE A 75 3.71 3.58 0.15
N GLU A 76 2.68 4.20 0.70
CA GLU A 76 2.41 4.32 2.12
C GLU A 76 1.06 3.65 2.42
N LEU A 77 0.97 2.89 3.50
CA LEU A 77 -0.31 2.42 4.03
C LEU A 77 -0.78 3.37 5.13
N ALA A 78 -1.95 3.95 4.95
CA ALA A 78 -2.53 4.96 5.83
C ALA A 78 -3.94 4.56 6.26
N ILE A 79 -4.32 4.97 7.46
CA ILE A 79 -5.73 5.00 7.87
C ILE A 79 -6.17 6.46 7.77
N VAL A 80 -7.24 6.73 7.01
CA VAL A 80 -7.73 8.10 6.88
C VAL A 80 -8.12 8.66 8.25
N GLU A 81 -7.51 9.79 8.62
CA GLU A 81 -7.68 10.48 9.91
C GLU A 81 -7.22 9.69 11.16
N ASP A 82 -6.45 8.61 11.00
CA ASP A 82 -5.91 7.83 12.13
C ASP A 82 -4.51 7.25 11.82
N SER A 83 -3.90 6.57 12.80
CA SER A 83 -2.58 5.96 12.68
C SER A 83 -2.67 4.51 12.23
N ALA A 84 -2.16 4.21 11.03
CA ALA A 84 -2.06 2.84 10.52
C ALA A 84 -1.21 1.94 11.42
N ARG A 85 -0.11 2.45 11.97
CA ARG A 85 0.71 1.72 12.94
C ARG A 85 -0.09 1.26 14.16
N ILE A 86 -0.90 2.14 14.75
CA ILE A 86 -1.66 1.82 15.97
C ILE A 86 -2.79 0.86 15.64
N MET A 87 -3.51 1.09 14.54
CA MET A 87 -4.68 0.30 14.15
C MET A 87 -4.32 -1.09 13.63
N LEU A 88 -3.24 -1.21 12.85
CA LEU A 88 -2.83 -2.46 12.23
C LEU A 88 -1.81 -3.24 13.07
N GLY A 89 -1.08 -2.57 13.98
CA GLY A 89 -0.05 -3.21 14.79
C GLY A 89 1.22 -3.62 14.02
N VAL A 90 1.33 -3.18 12.76
CA VAL A 90 2.43 -3.54 11.85
C VAL A 90 3.73 -2.82 12.22
N SER A 91 4.85 -3.52 12.03
CA SER A 91 6.20 -3.02 12.32
C SER A 91 7.10 -3.01 11.07
N PRO A 92 8.19 -2.21 11.06
CA PRO A 92 9.19 -2.26 9.98
C PRO A 92 9.72 -3.68 9.78
N GLY A 93 9.89 -4.07 8.52
CA GLY A 93 10.27 -5.41 8.08
C GLY A 93 9.09 -6.28 7.64
N GLU A 94 7.85 -5.91 7.97
CA GLU A 94 6.65 -6.67 7.58
C GLU A 94 6.46 -6.68 6.06
N ALA A 95 5.98 -7.80 5.52
CA ALA A 95 5.89 -7.99 4.07
C ALA A 95 4.74 -7.18 3.47
N VAL A 96 4.97 -6.66 2.26
CA VAL A 96 3.95 -5.96 1.45
C VAL A 96 3.89 -6.57 0.06
N GLU A 97 2.69 -6.79 -0.44
CA GLU A 97 2.47 -7.19 -1.83
C GLU A 97 1.50 -6.25 -2.53
N VAL A 98 1.81 -5.88 -3.77
CA VAL A 98 0.90 -5.19 -4.70
C VAL A 98 0.58 -6.16 -5.83
N LYS A 99 -0.70 -6.37 -6.14
CA LYS A 99 -1.17 -7.33 -7.15
C LYS A 99 -2.18 -6.69 -8.10
N TRP A 100 -2.09 -6.98 -9.40
CA TRP A 100 -3.00 -6.49 -10.44
C TRP A 100 -3.10 -7.43 -11.65
#